data_AF-A0A950VN45-F1
#
_entry.id   AF-A0A950VN45-F1
#
_cell.length_a   1.000
_cell.length_b   1.000
_cell.length_c   1.000
_cell.angle_alpha   90.00
_cell.angle_beta   90.00
_cell.angle_gamma   90.00
#
_symmetry.space_group_name_H-M   'P 1'
#
loop_
_entity.id
_entity.type
_entity.pdbx_description
1 polymer ?
#
loop_
_entity_poly.entity_id
_entity_poly.type
_entity_poly.pdbx_seq_one_letter_code
_entity_poly.pdbx_strand_id
1 'polypeptide(L)'
;KLFFRSSADARRVNIHVRVAGHANRRYALLFRDYLRCHAEAAEAYAKLKLRLAALVLEIDDYNDIKDPVCDLIMIAAEAWAATTHWQAGPSDI
;
A
#
# COMPACT_ATOMS: atom_id res chain seq x y z
N LYS A 1 -0.95 -4.47 15.55
CA LYS A 1 0.20 -4.18 14.64
C LYS A 1 1.17 -3.32 15.42
N LEU A 2 2.45 -3.63 15.39
CA LEU A 2 3.48 -2.71 15.89
C LEU A 2 4.02 -1.89 14.72
N PHE A 3 4.42 -0.65 14.99
CA PHE A 3 4.99 0.25 14.01
C PHE A 3 6.28 0.85 14.55
N PHE A 4 7.35 0.76 13.77
CA PHE A 4 8.63 1.34 14.08
C PHE A 4 9.10 2.20 12.91
N ARG A 5 9.87 3.23 13.23
CA ARG A 5 10.59 4.06 12.26
C ARG A 5 12.09 3.90 12.49
N SER A 6 12.89 4.11 11.46
CA SER A 6 14.34 4.17 11.61
C SER A 6 14.78 5.30 12.54
N SER A 7 16.00 5.23 13.07
CA SER A 7 16.65 6.36 13.74
C SER A 7 16.81 7.55 12.78
N ALA A 8 16.98 8.75 13.34
CA ALA A 8 17.08 10.00 12.57
C ALA A 8 18.27 10.01 11.61
N ASP A 9 19.39 9.39 12.00
CA ASP A 9 20.64 9.38 11.22
C ASP A 9 20.70 8.24 10.18
N ALA A 10 19.66 7.41 10.10
CA ALA A 10 19.57 6.31 9.15
C ALA A 10 18.58 6.62 8.01
N ARG A 11 18.66 5.84 6.91
CA ARG A 11 17.65 5.90 5.85
C ARG A 11 16.25 5.72 6.45
N ARG A 12 15.32 6.63 6.12
CA ARG A 12 13.93 6.56 6.57
C ARG A 12 13.26 5.25 6.14
N VAL A 13 12.82 4.46 7.11
CA VAL A 13 12.07 3.21 6.89
C VAL A 13 10.85 3.17 7.80
N ASN A 14 9.73 2.68 7.25
CA ASN A 14 8.52 2.35 7.99
C ASN A 14 8.44 0.83 8.17
N ILE A 15 8.57 0.34 9.41
CA ILE A 15 8.54 -1.10 9.73
C ILE A 15 7.20 -1.43 10.36
N HIS A 16 6.44 -2.31 9.71
CA HIS A 16 5.13 -2.75 10.17
C HIS A 16 5.18 -4.22 10.58
N VAL A 17 5.08 -4.50 11.89
CA VAL A 17 4.98 -5.88 12.39
C VAL A 17 3.51 -6.24 12.53
N ARG A 18 3.11 -7.31 11.83
CA ARG A 18 1.71 -7.77 11.73
C ARG A 18 1.63 -9.24 12.07
N VAL A 19 0.53 -9.64 12.70
CA VAL A 19 0.26 -11.03 13.05
C VAL A 19 -0.15 -11.80 11.79
N ALA A 20 0.33 -13.04 11.64
CA ALA A 20 -0.06 -13.92 10.55
C ALA A 20 -1.58 -14.16 10.57
N GLY A 21 -2.22 -14.20 9.41
CA GLY A 21 -3.67 -14.38 9.28
C GLY A 21 -4.55 -13.14 9.52
N HIS A 22 -4.02 -12.05 10.09
CA HIS A 22 -4.82 -10.84 10.32
C HIS A 22 -5.08 -10.05 9.02
N ALA A 23 -6.25 -9.40 8.94
CA ALA A 23 -6.68 -8.62 7.78
C ALA A 23 -5.66 -7.54 7.35
N ASN A 24 -5.00 -6.88 8.31
CA ASN A 24 -4.00 -5.86 8.01
C ASN A 24 -2.72 -6.41 7.35
N ARG A 25 -2.42 -7.71 7.49
CA ARG A 25 -1.35 -8.41 6.76
C ARG A 25 -1.81 -8.71 5.35
N ARG A 26 -3.03 -9.25 5.19
CA ARG A 26 -3.64 -9.50 3.88
C ARG A 26 -3.66 -8.23 3.05
N TYR A 27 -4.20 -7.15 3.60
CA TYR A 27 -4.27 -5.84 2.95
C TYR A 27 -2.92 -5.44 2.33
N ALA A 28 -1.85 -5.48 3.12
CA ALA A 28 -0.54 -5.03 2.68
C ALA A 28 0.05 -5.88 1.54
N LEU A 29 -0.17 -7.19 1.58
CA LEU A 29 0.32 -8.12 0.56
C LEU A 29 -0.54 -8.07 -0.71
N LEU A 30 -1.86 -8.06 -0.55
CA LEU A 30 -2.80 -8.00 -1.67
C LEU A 30 -2.65 -6.68 -2.44
N PHE A 31 -2.56 -5.54 -1.75
CA PHE A 31 -2.34 -4.25 -2.39
C PHE A 31 -1.07 -4.24 -3.24
N ARG A 32 0.03 -4.78 -2.70
CA ARG A 32 1.31 -4.90 -3.42
C ARG A 32 1.17 -5.78 -4.66
N ASP A 33 0.60 -6.97 -4.50
CA ASP A 33 0.52 -7.97 -5.56
C ASP A 33 -0.42 -7.52 -6.68
N TYR A 34 -1.56 -6.92 -6.32
CA TYR A 34 -2.46 -6.32 -7.28
C TYR A 34 -1.76 -5.27 -8.14
N LEU A 35 -1.05 -4.31 -7.52
CA LEU A 35 -0.34 -3.27 -8.29
C LEU A 35 0.81 -3.83 -9.14
N ARG A 36 1.43 -4.94 -8.75
CA ARG A 36 2.44 -5.62 -9.59
C ARG A 36 1.83 -6.27 -10.84
N CYS A 37 0.57 -6.72 -10.77
CA CYS A 37 -0.14 -7.32 -11.88
C CYS A 37 -0.91 -6.30 -12.75
N HIS A 38 -1.10 -5.07 -12.29
CA HIS A 38 -1.92 -4.05 -12.96
C HIS A 38 -1.11 -2.76 -13.16
N ALA A 39 -0.27 -2.74 -14.19
CA ALA A 39 0.65 -1.63 -14.47
C ALA A 39 -0.06 -0.27 -14.61
N GLU A 40 -1.24 -0.24 -15.24
CA GLU A 40 -2.03 0.99 -15.40
C GLU A 40 -2.51 1.56 -14.05
N ALA A 41 -2.99 0.69 -13.14
CA ALA A 41 -3.38 1.10 -11.79
C ALA A 41 -2.18 1.61 -10.98
N ALA A 42 -1.02 0.96 -11.12
CA ALA A 42 0.23 1.41 -10.49
C ALA A 42 0.68 2.78 -11.03
N GLU A 43 0.59 3.01 -12.33
CA GLU A 43 0.93 4.28 -12.97
C GLU A 43 -0.03 5.40 -12.52
N ALA A 44 -1.33 5.14 -12.50
CA ALA A 44 -2.33 6.08 -12.02
C ALA A 44 -2.07 6.47 -10.55
N TYR A 45 -1.77 5.48 -9.69
CA TYR A 45 -1.44 5.72 -8.30
C TYR A 45 -0.12 6.50 -8.13
N ALA A 46 0.89 6.23 -8.96
CA ALA A 46 2.13 7.00 -8.98
C ALA A 46 1.90 8.46 -9.37
N LYS A 47 1.12 8.72 -10.43
CA LYS A 47 0.75 10.08 -10.88
C LYS A 47 0.03 10.85 -9.78
N LEU A 48 -0.91 10.21 -9.08
CA LEU A 48 -1.57 10.83 -7.93
C LEU A 48 -0.57 11.24 -6.85
N LYS A 49 0.29 10.32 -6.41
CA LYS A 49 1.27 10.60 -5.34
C LYS A 49 2.21 11.74 -5.70
N LEU A 50 2.65 11.82 -6.96
CA LEU A 50 3.50 12.92 -7.45
C LEU A 50 2.75 14.25 -7.47
N ARG A 51 1.49 14.27 -7.91
CA ARG A 51 0.65 15.48 -7.89
C ARG A 51 0.40 15.96 -6.47
N LEU A 52 0.07 15.07 -5.54
CA LEU A 52 -0.12 15.42 -4.13
C LEU A 52 1.17 15.94 -3.49
N ALA A 53 2.33 15.34 -3.81
CA ALA A 53 3.61 15.82 -3.30
C ALA A 53 3.95 17.24 -3.80
N ALA A 54 3.50 17.61 -5.00
CA ALA A 54 3.70 18.95 -5.55
C ALA A 54 2.83 20.03 -4.86
N LEU A 55 1.80 19.65 -4.10
CA LEU A 55 0.93 20.59 -3.39
C LEU A 55 1.51 21.08 -2.04
N VAL A 56 2.69 20.57 -1.63
CA VAL A 56 3.38 20.96 -0.38
C VAL A 56 2.44 20.91 0.84
N LEU A 57 1.68 19.81 0.95
CA LEU A 57 0.74 19.58 2.03
C LEU A 57 1.45 19.11 3.31
N GLU A 58 0.81 19.32 4.44
CA GLU A 58 1.15 18.61 5.66
C GLU A 58 0.95 17.10 5.46
N ILE A 59 1.70 16.29 6.23
CA ILE A 59 1.71 14.84 6.04
C ILE A 59 0.33 14.21 6.28
N ASP A 60 -0.46 14.77 7.19
CA ASP A 60 -1.79 14.29 7.52
C ASP A 60 -2.78 14.60 6.39
N ASP A 61 -2.79 15.83 5.86
CA ASP A 61 -3.59 16.19 4.67
C ASP A 61 -3.24 15.32 3.46
N TYR A 62 -1.94 15.07 3.23
CA TYR A 62 -1.49 14.16 2.18
C TYR A 62 -2.05 12.73 2.38
N ASN A 63 -2.12 12.26 3.62
CA ASN A 63 -2.66 10.94 3.92
C ASN A 63 -4.17 10.90 3.71
N ASP A 64 -4.90 11.89 4.22
CA ASP A 64 -6.37 11.96 4.13
C ASP A 64 -6.85 12.02 2.68
N ILE A 65 -6.17 12.78 1.81
CA ILE A 65 -6.52 12.83 0.38
C ILE A 65 -6.19 11.51 -0.33
N LYS A 66 -5.09 10.85 0.06
CA LYS A 66 -4.63 9.60 -0.57
C LYS A 66 -5.44 8.37 -0.12
N ASP A 67 -5.99 8.39 1.09
CA ASP A 67 -6.62 7.22 1.73
C ASP A 67 -7.79 6.66 0.91
N PRO A 68 -8.76 7.48 0.41
CA PRO A 68 -9.85 6.97 -0.41
C PRO A 68 -9.39 6.32 -1.73
N VAL A 69 -8.24 6.72 -2.27
CA VAL A 69 -7.67 6.07 -3.45
C VAL A 69 -7.08 4.70 -3.10
N CYS A 70 -6.51 4.55 -1.91
CA CYS A 70 -6.09 3.24 -1.41
C CYS A 70 -7.30 2.30 -1.26
N ASP A 71 -8.45 2.81 -0.80
CA ASP A 71 -9.69 2.05 -0.71
C ASP A 71 -10.20 1.61 -2.08
N LEU A 72 -10.22 2.50 -3.08
CA LEU A 72 -10.61 2.15 -4.46
C LEU A 72 -9.70 1.07 -5.06
N ILE A 73 -8.39 1.17 -4.85
CA ILE A 73 -7.44 0.14 -5.27
C ILE A 73 -7.74 -1.18 -4.57
N MET A 74 -8.07 -1.16 -3.27
CA MET A 74 -8.40 -2.37 -2.52
C MET A 74 -9.71 -3.02 -2.96
N ILE A 75 -10.72 -2.24 -3.32
CA ILE A 75 -11.96 -2.77 -3.91
C ILE A 75 -11.63 -3.56 -5.19
N ALA A 76 -10.83 -2.98 -6.07
CA ALA A 76 -10.39 -3.66 -7.29
C ALA A 76 -9.50 -4.87 -7.00
N ALA A 77 -8.62 -4.77 -6.00
CA ALA A 77 -7.73 -5.85 -5.60
C ALA A 77 -8.48 -7.04 -4.98
N GLU A 78 -9.51 -6.81 -4.18
CA GLU A 78 -10.35 -7.87 -3.62
C GLU A 78 -11.15 -8.58 -4.71
N ALA A 79 -11.69 -7.84 -5.68
CA ALA A 79 -12.36 -8.43 -6.85
C ALA A 79 -11.38 -9.31 -7.65
N TRP A 80 -10.18 -8.81 -7.93
CA TRP A 80 -9.13 -9.58 -8.59
C TRP A 80 -8.70 -10.82 -7.80
N ALA A 81 -8.57 -10.71 -6.47
CA ALA A 81 -8.21 -11.82 -5.61
C ALA A 81 -9.26 -12.94 -5.65
N ALA A 82 -10.55 -12.58 -5.70
CA ALA A 82 -11.64 -13.54 -5.84
C ALA A 82 -11.57 -14.29 -7.18
N THR A 83 -11.32 -13.59 -8.29
CA THR A 83 -11.27 -14.21 -9.62
C THR A 83 -10.03 -15.06 -9.88
N THR A 84 -8.91 -14.74 -9.22
CA THR A 84 -7.64 -15.44 -9.41
C THR A 84 -7.33 -16.45 -8.30
N HIS A 85 -8.21 -16.56 -7.31
CA HIS A 85 -7.98 -17.32 -6.08
C HIS A 85 -6.65 -16.94 -5.41
N TRP A 86 -6.32 -15.64 -5.40
CA TRP A 86 -5.06 -15.14 -4.88
C TRP A 86 -4.85 -15.57 -3.43
N GLN A 87 -3.64 -16.05 -3.16
CA GLN A 87 -3.13 -16.34 -1.82
C GLN A 87 -1.80 -15.64 -1.62
N ALA A 88 -1.52 -15.25 -0.37
CA ALA A 88 -0.24 -14.66 -0.02
C ALA A 88 0.90 -15.66 -0.30
N GLY A 89 1.75 -15.34 -1.27
CA GLY A 89 2.92 -16.13 -1.62
C GLY A 89 4.04 -16.07 -0.56
N PRO A 90 5.18 -16.72 -0.85
CA PRO A 90 6.37 -16.61 -0.01
C PRO A 90 6.88 -15.17 0.07
N SER A 91 7.87 -14.95 0.94
CA SER A 91 8.59 -13.68 1.00
C SER A 91 9.23 -13.33 -0.36
N ASP A 92 9.41 -12.04 -0.64
CA ASP A 92 10.09 -11.56 -1.86
C ASP A 92 11.62 -11.77 -1.82
N ILE A 93 12.15 -12.39 -0.75
CA ILE A 93 13.57 -12.68 -0.46
C ILE A 93 13.73 -14.15 -0.14
#